data_AF-A0A6L7TZA0-F1
#
_entry.id   AF-A0A6L7TZA0-F1
#
_cell.length_a   1.000
_cell.length_b   1.000
_cell.length_c   1.000
_cell.angle_alpha   90.00
_cell.angle_beta   90.00
_cell.angle_gamma   90.00
#
_symmetry.space_group_name_H-M   'P 1'
#
loop_
_entity.id
_entity.type
_entity.pdbx_description
1 polymer ?
#
loop_
_entity_poly.entity_id
_entity_poly.type
_entity_poly.pdbx_seq_one_letter_code
_entity_poly.pdbx_strand_id
1 'polypeptide(L)'
;MGGVVRSGRQRETKMAAVEVRTPERTLVQTDANGRTRERYVDATMTRAAREARIAWRLEHLAAWQHDLESLAHFDPDYPYDVAHEYDHDWTTDPDYGAEGVHFSEFEEDGVLIDGDSRPSRLQERMFDTAQDRIGDRALTEAYYVFVPQLVEHLELSTRQGSPVDRVKPDLLVMPTEADLQEAHNRDPDRTTQLDDPVPELVLEVLSKTTVARDLDDKRRLYEALGVLEYLVYDLGGKRWADSPRELLMWRLEGGVYHRMDPDLDLSQPNALAYRSEVFGTHIRFLPDSREDAEEFRRLPAERRPQPRFQWWDATESRWHDRESDEWDRIAQETRQAERIDQAVATLREFLDMMLSPAVLDLIETTWRRDGLPPNHLRQIKAVLRMPSEWRSLLMPDEPDDAGSPNHTPAAGPT
;
A
#
# COMPACT_ATOMS: atom_id res chain seq x y z
N MET A 1 -54.65 5.41 69.74
CA MET A 1 -53.96 4.18 69.30
C MET A 1 -54.15 4.05 67.80
N GLY A 2 -53.06 3.98 67.03
CA GLY A 2 -53.09 3.94 65.57
C GLY A 2 -51.73 4.33 65.01
N GLY A 3 -50.81 3.37 64.98
CA GLY A 3 -49.41 3.55 64.64
C GLY A 3 -49.16 3.69 63.13
N VAL A 4 -48.21 4.57 62.80
CA VAL A 4 -47.69 4.81 61.45
C VAL A 4 -46.54 3.84 61.19
N VAL A 5 -46.66 3.03 60.14
CA VAL A 5 -45.60 2.12 59.66
C VAL A 5 -44.69 2.90 58.70
N ARG A 6 -43.40 3.05 59.06
CA ARG A 6 -42.36 3.59 58.17
C ARG A 6 -41.64 2.43 57.48
N SER A 7 -41.75 2.39 56.16
CA SER A 7 -40.99 1.51 55.26
C SER A 7 -39.53 1.97 55.17
N GLY A 8 -38.60 1.12 55.62
CA GLY A 8 -37.17 1.34 55.45
C GLY A 8 -36.73 1.02 54.02
N ARG A 9 -36.12 1.99 53.33
CA ARG A 9 -35.32 1.73 52.11
C ARG A 9 -33.95 1.22 52.53
N GLN A 10 -33.65 -0.05 52.25
CA GLN A 10 -32.27 -0.53 52.17
C GLN A 10 -31.58 0.17 51.00
N ARG A 11 -30.50 0.91 51.30
CA ARG A 11 -29.53 1.34 50.29
C ARG A 11 -28.57 0.17 50.11
N GLU A 12 -28.61 -0.45 48.93
CA GLU A 12 -27.55 -1.35 48.49
C GLU A 12 -26.27 -0.53 48.30
N THR A 13 -25.28 -0.84 49.12
CA THR A 13 -23.94 -0.28 49.04
C THR A 13 -23.23 -0.94 47.86
N LYS A 14 -23.06 -0.23 46.74
CA LYS A 14 -22.12 -0.61 45.68
C LYS A 14 -20.73 -0.73 46.31
N MET A 15 -20.20 -1.95 46.42
CA MET A 15 -18.79 -2.17 46.69
C MET A 15 -18.01 -1.78 45.44
N ALA A 16 -17.45 -0.57 45.45
CA ALA A 16 -16.33 -0.24 44.57
C ALA A 16 -15.15 -1.10 45.02
N ALA A 17 -14.79 -2.10 44.21
CA ALA A 17 -13.50 -2.75 44.34
C ALA A 17 -12.44 -1.67 44.11
N VAL A 18 -11.68 -1.36 45.14
CA VAL A 18 -10.45 -0.58 45.02
C VAL A 18 -9.46 -1.51 44.33
N GLU A 19 -9.32 -1.38 43.02
CA GLU A 19 -8.22 -1.99 42.28
C GLU A 19 -6.90 -1.46 42.83
N VAL A 20 -6.19 -2.32 43.54
CA VAL A 20 -4.79 -2.11 43.86
C VAL A 20 -4.04 -2.25 42.54
N ARG A 21 -3.74 -1.13 41.87
CA ARG A 21 -2.85 -1.11 40.71
C ARG A 21 -1.51 -1.72 41.12
N THR A 22 -1.26 -2.94 40.66
CA THR A 22 0.03 -3.62 40.76
C THR A 22 1.11 -2.72 40.16
N PRO A 23 2.31 -2.59 40.77
CA PRO A 23 3.32 -1.66 40.31
C PRO A 23 3.64 -1.87 38.83
N GLU A 24 3.48 -0.77 38.11
CA GLU A 24 3.68 -0.59 36.69
C GLU A 24 5.12 -0.97 36.33
N ARG A 25 5.30 -1.89 35.37
CA ARG A 25 6.64 -2.34 34.99
C ARG A 25 7.07 -1.57 33.76
N THR A 26 7.88 -0.53 33.98
CA THR A 26 8.51 0.21 32.89
C THR A 26 9.56 -0.68 32.24
N LEU A 27 9.27 -1.17 31.02
CA LEU A 27 10.27 -1.82 30.19
C LEU A 27 11.08 -0.72 29.50
N VAL A 28 12.30 -0.58 29.96
CA VAL A 28 13.28 0.36 29.44
C VAL A 28 13.91 -0.29 28.21
N GLN A 29 13.43 0.03 27.01
CA GLN A 29 13.99 -0.48 25.77
C GLN A 29 14.94 0.57 25.19
N THR A 30 16.23 0.27 25.19
CA THR A 30 17.23 1.12 24.52
C THR A 30 17.29 0.73 23.05
N ASP A 31 16.95 1.65 22.16
CA ASP A 31 17.07 1.43 20.73
C ASP A 31 18.55 1.35 20.29
N ALA A 32 18.79 0.92 19.06
CA ALA A 32 20.14 0.78 18.51
C ALA A 32 20.95 2.09 18.46
N ASN A 33 20.31 3.25 18.63
CA ASN A 33 20.94 4.57 18.68
C ASN A 33 21.23 5.03 20.13
N GLY A 34 21.02 4.17 21.12
CA GLY A 34 21.19 4.51 22.53
C GLY A 34 20.06 5.36 23.09
N ARG A 35 18.93 5.53 22.37
CA ARG A 35 17.76 6.21 22.91
C ARG A 35 16.92 5.23 23.69
N THR A 36 16.75 5.54 24.96
CA THR A 36 15.89 4.81 25.86
C THR A 36 14.44 5.20 25.64
N ARG A 37 13.61 4.27 25.20
CA ARG A 37 12.15 4.39 25.25
C ARG A 37 11.66 3.63 26.48
N GLU A 38 11.02 4.35 27.39
CA GLU A 38 10.24 3.72 28.44
C GLU A 38 8.93 3.23 27.82
N ARG A 39 8.84 1.92 27.57
CA ARG A 39 7.58 1.28 27.17
C ARG A 39 6.86 0.88 28.45
N TYR A 40 5.68 1.46 28.62
CA TYR A 40 4.81 1.13 29.73
C TYR A 40 4.18 -0.23 29.44
N VAL A 41 4.62 -1.28 30.12
CA VAL A 41 4.03 -2.61 29.97
C VAL A 41 3.07 -2.80 31.12
N ASP A 42 1.80 -2.59 30.79
CA ASP A 42 0.71 -2.92 31.69
C ASP A 42 0.77 -4.42 31.99
N ALA A 43 0.81 -4.79 33.27
CA ALA A 43 0.81 -6.18 33.71
C ALA A 43 -0.47 -6.93 33.28
N THR A 44 -1.52 -6.20 32.89
CA THR A 44 -2.71 -6.77 32.25
C THR A 44 -2.44 -7.19 30.81
N MET A 45 -1.41 -6.69 30.13
CA MET A 45 -1.10 -7.04 28.74
C MET A 45 -0.09 -8.19 28.71
N THR A 46 -0.55 -9.40 29.09
CA THR A 46 0.18 -10.67 28.93
C THR A 46 -0.72 -11.70 28.24
N ARG A 47 -0.17 -12.76 27.65
CA ARG A 47 -0.96 -13.82 26.99
C ARG A 47 -1.92 -14.50 27.97
N ALA A 48 -1.47 -14.78 29.19
CA ALA A 48 -2.31 -15.36 30.23
C ALA A 48 -3.44 -14.41 30.65
N ALA A 49 -3.16 -13.11 30.75
CA ALA A 49 -4.19 -12.11 31.02
C ALA A 49 -5.16 -11.93 29.84
N ARG A 50 -4.69 -12.03 28.60
CA ARG A 50 -5.54 -12.07 27.40
C ARG A 50 -6.47 -13.28 27.42
N GLU A 51 -5.93 -14.48 27.67
CA GLU A 51 -6.74 -15.70 27.79
C GLU A 51 -7.79 -15.57 28.90
N ALA A 52 -7.42 -15.02 30.06
CA ALA A 52 -8.35 -14.74 31.15
C ALA A 52 -9.42 -13.72 30.75
N ARG A 53 -9.07 -12.66 30.01
CA ARG A 53 -10.05 -11.68 29.49
C ARG A 53 -10.96 -12.29 28.43
N ILE A 54 -10.46 -13.13 27.53
CA ILE A 54 -11.29 -13.82 26.54
C ILE A 54 -12.28 -14.74 27.27
N ALA A 55 -11.80 -15.52 28.24
CA ALA A 55 -12.66 -16.37 29.07
C ALA A 55 -13.72 -15.55 29.82
N TRP A 56 -13.32 -14.43 30.44
CA TRP A 56 -14.25 -13.53 31.11
C TRP A 56 -15.30 -12.97 30.16
N ARG A 57 -14.91 -12.48 28.98
CA ARG A 57 -15.84 -11.93 27.98
C ARG A 57 -16.82 -13.00 27.48
N LEU A 58 -16.37 -14.24 27.29
CA LEU A 58 -17.23 -15.37 26.94
C LEU A 58 -18.27 -15.67 28.04
N GLU A 59 -17.93 -15.49 29.32
CA GLU A 59 -18.85 -15.65 30.45
C GLU A 59 -19.76 -14.43 30.66
N HIS A 60 -19.36 -13.25 30.18
CA HIS A 60 -20.01 -11.96 30.43
C HIS A 60 -20.36 -11.22 29.12
N LEU A 61 -20.87 -11.95 28.11
CA LEU A 61 -21.11 -11.42 26.77
C LEU A 61 -21.93 -10.11 26.75
N ALA A 62 -22.97 -9.99 27.59
CA ALA A 62 -23.79 -8.78 27.63
C ALA A 62 -23.02 -7.55 28.16
N ALA A 63 -22.09 -7.74 29.10
CA ALA A 63 -21.25 -6.65 29.58
C ALA A 63 -20.21 -6.26 28.53
N TRP A 64 -19.55 -7.26 27.92
CA TRP A 64 -18.62 -7.02 26.83
C TRP A 64 -19.27 -6.29 25.63
N GLN A 65 -20.47 -6.70 25.23
CA GLN A 65 -21.25 -6.04 24.18
C GLN A 65 -21.59 -4.60 24.54
N HIS A 66 -21.97 -4.33 25.80
CA HIS A 66 -22.23 -2.97 26.26
C HIS A 66 -20.98 -2.08 26.22
N ASP A 67 -19.83 -2.64 26.59
CA ASP A 67 -18.54 -1.94 26.52
C ASP A 67 -18.18 -1.64 25.05
N LEU A 68 -18.37 -2.59 24.13
CA LEU A 68 -18.21 -2.37 22.69
C LEU A 68 -19.11 -1.27 22.15
N GLU A 69 -20.40 -1.30 22.48
CA GLU A 69 -21.39 -0.30 22.06
C GLU A 69 -21.07 1.12 22.58
N SER A 70 -20.19 1.23 23.58
CA SER A 70 -19.73 2.51 24.12
C SER A 70 -18.55 3.12 23.35
N LEU A 71 -17.91 2.37 22.46
CA LEU A 71 -16.77 2.84 21.67
C LEU A 71 -17.24 3.81 20.59
N ALA A 72 -16.45 4.87 20.35
CA ALA A 72 -16.80 5.91 19.38
C ALA A 72 -16.83 5.40 17.92
N HIS A 73 -16.15 4.30 17.66
CA HIS A 73 -16.04 3.65 16.36
C HIS A 73 -16.93 2.39 16.25
N PHE A 74 -17.81 2.13 17.23
CA PHE A 74 -18.69 0.96 17.19
C PHE A 74 -19.54 0.94 15.91
N ASP A 75 -19.48 -0.18 15.20
CA ASP A 75 -20.23 -0.44 13.99
C ASP A 75 -21.21 -1.61 14.24
N PRO A 76 -22.53 -1.36 14.34
CA PRO A 76 -23.51 -2.41 14.61
C PRO A 76 -23.57 -3.48 13.51
N ASP A 77 -23.05 -3.20 12.32
CA ASP A 77 -23.04 -4.12 11.18
C ASP A 77 -21.72 -4.92 11.07
N TYR A 78 -20.74 -4.67 11.96
CA TYR A 78 -19.49 -5.41 12.03
C TYR A 78 -19.61 -6.66 12.93
N PRO A 79 -19.19 -7.85 12.46
CA PRO A 79 -19.30 -9.09 13.23
C PRO A 79 -18.16 -9.22 14.27
N TYR A 80 -18.19 -8.43 15.34
CA TYR A 80 -17.18 -8.45 16.41
C TYR A 80 -16.91 -9.86 16.96
N ASP A 81 -15.63 -10.23 17.07
CA ASP A 81 -15.21 -11.50 17.68
C ASP A 81 -14.60 -11.25 19.07
N VAL A 82 -15.20 -11.88 20.09
CA VAL A 82 -14.72 -11.84 21.49
C VAL A 82 -13.27 -12.31 21.69
N ALA A 83 -12.71 -13.07 20.75
CA ALA A 83 -11.31 -13.43 20.74
C ALA A 83 -10.37 -12.21 20.58
N HIS A 84 -10.89 -11.11 20.04
CA HIS A 84 -10.18 -9.86 19.82
C HIS A 84 -10.59 -8.80 20.85
N GLU A 85 -9.62 -7.95 21.16
CA GLU A 85 -9.75 -6.76 22.00
C GLU A 85 -10.03 -5.56 21.09
N TYR A 86 -10.99 -4.73 21.51
CA TYR A 86 -11.37 -3.50 20.85
C TYR A 86 -11.38 -2.43 21.93
N ASP A 87 -10.49 -1.45 21.80
CA ASP A 87 -10.30 -0.34 22.73
C ASP A 87 -10.48 0.97 21.95
N HIS A 88 -10.39 2.12 22.61
CA HIS A 88 -10.73 3.42 22.07
C HIS A 88 -9.98 3.81 20.78
N ASP A 89 -8.73 3.40 20.65
CA ASP A 89 -7.86 3.74 19.52
C ASP A 89 -7.10 2.54 18.96
N TRP A 90 -7.33 1.31 19.45
CA TRP A 90 -6.65 0.11 18.96
C TRP A 90 -7.51 -1.15 19.00
N THR A 91 -7.11 -2.14 18.21
CA THR A 91 -7.72 -3.46 18.19
C THR A 91 -6.68 -4.56 17.96
N THR A 92 -7.01 -5.79 18.36
CA THR A 92 -6.26 -6.99 17.95
C THR A 92 -6.96 -7.79 16.86
N ASP A 93 -8.07 -7.27 16.34
CA ASP A 93 -8.77 -7.83 15.17
C ASP A 93 -8.13 -7.27 13.89
N PRO A 94 -7.43 -8.09 13.09
CA PRO A 94 -6.78 -7.62 11.87
C PRO A 94 -7.78 -7.18 10.79
N ASP A 95 -9.03 -7.63 10.86
CA ASP A 95 -10.06 -7.28 9.88
C ASP A 95 -10.79 -5.97 10.24
N TYR A 96 -10.65 -5.47 11.47
CA TYR A 96 -11.38 -4.29 11.93
C TYR A 96 -10.62 -3.00 11.59
N GLY A 97 -11.08 -2.31 10.53
CA GLY A 97 -10.43 -1.11 9.99
C GLY A 97 -11.18 0.20 10.21
N ALA A 98 -11.66 0.49 11.43
CA ALA A 98 -12.31 1.77 11.70
C ALA A 98 -11.30 2.94 11.72
N GLU A 99 -11.71 4.12 11.24
CA GLU A 99 -10.83 5.31 11.21
C GLU A 99 -10.32 5.65 12.62
N GLY A 100 -9.00 5.82 12.74
CA GLY A 100 -8.34 6.14 14.01
C GLY A 100 -8.11 4.96 14.94
N VAL A 101 -8.53 3.74 14.56
CA VAL A 101 -8.24 2.50 15.29
C VAL A 101 -7.05 1.80 14.64
N HIS A 102 -5.97 1.61 15.39
CA HIS A 102 -4.78 0.91 14.88
C HIS A 102 -4.75 -0.56 15.29
N PHE A 103 -4.19 -1.41 14.43
CA PHE A 103 -3.99 -2.81 14.74
C PHE A 103 -2.77 -3.03 15.65
N SER A 104 -2.96 -3.83 16.69
CA SER A 104 -1.94 -4.21 17.65
C SER A 104 -1.83 -5.73 17.76
N GLU A 105 -0.61 -6.22 17.93
CA GLU A 105 -0.33 -7.64 18.12
C GLU A 105 0.24 -7.89 19.51
N PHE A 106 0.09 -9.11 20.01
CA PHE A 106 0.79 -9.55 21.22
C PHE A 106 2.10 -10.23 20.84
N GLU A 107 3.21 -9.80 21.45
CA GLU A 107 4.49 -10.51 21.37
C GLU A 107 4.44 -11.87 22.11
N GLU A 108 5.52 -12.65 21.99
CA GLU A 108 5.64 -13.97 22.61
C GLU A 108 5.56 -13.91 24.15
N ASP A 109 6.04 -12.81 24.74
CA ASP A 109 5.92 -12.52 26.18
C ASP A 109 4.53 -11.96 26.57
N GLY A 110 3.67 -11.77 25.58
CA GLY A 110 2.30 -11.32 25.74
C GLY A 110 2.12 -9.81 25.82
N VAL A 111 3.17 -9.02 25.58
CA VAL A 111 3.09 -7.56 25.57
C VAL A 111 2.42 -7.09 24.29
N LEU A 112 1.47 -6.16 24.42
CA LEU A 112 0.85 -5.50 23.28
C LEU A 112 1.91 -4.61 22.60
N ILE A 113 2.14 -4.86 21.32
CA ILE A 113 3.01 -4.05 20.47
C ILE A 113 2.20 -3.48 19.32
N ASP A 114 2.62 -2.30 18.88
CA ASP A 114 2.23 -1.79 17.57
C ASP A 114 2.54 -2.89 16.54
N GLY A 115 1.56 -3.26 15.72
CA GLY A 115 1.71 -4.33 14.76
C GLY A 115 2.93 -4.13 13.85
N ASP A 116 3.47 -5.23 13.32
CA ASP A 116 4.45 -5.16 12.22
C ASP A 116 3.83 -4.32 11.10
N SER A 117 4.28 -3.08 10.89
CA SER A 117 3.72 -2.19 9.85
C SER A 117 4.26 -2.47 8.45
N ARG A 118 5.16 -3.46 8.34
CA ARG A 118 5.72 -3.89 7.05
C ARG A 118 4.66 -4.42 6.08
N PRO A 119 3.71 -5.30 6.48
CA PRO A 119 2.59 -5.71 5.63
C PRO A 119 1.82 -4.51 5.07
N SER A 120 1.41 -3.54 5.90
CA SER A 120 0.67 -2.36 5.42
C SER A 120 1.47 -1.52 4.41
N ARG A 121 2.75 -1.27 4.66
CA ARG A 121 3.59 -0.58 3.67
C ARG A 121 3.85 -1.39 2.41
N LEU A 122 3.87 -2.72 2.54
CA LEU A 122 3.96 -3.59 1.39
C LEU A 122 2.66 -3.54 0.59
N GLN A 123 1.50 -3.52 1.24
CA GLN A 123 0.17 -3.32 0.64
C GLN A 123 0.12 -2.06 -0.21
N GLU A 124 0.53 -0.92 0.34
CA GLU A 124 0.62 0.34 -0.42
C GLU A 124 1.48 0.18 -1.69
N ARG A 125 2.67 -0.43 -1.58
CA ARG A 125 3.59 -0.62 -2.72
C ARG A 125 3.05 -1.62 -3.75
N MET A 126 2.40 -2.68 -3.29
CA MET A 126 1.73 -3.67 -4.13
C MET A 126 0.60 -3.00 -4.92
N PHE A 127 -0.22 -2.21 -4.22
CA PHE A 127 -1.31 -1.45 -4.79
C PHE A 127 -0.82 -0.47 -5.85
N ASP A 128 0.17 0.37 -5.54
CA ASP A 128 0.75 1.33 -6.50
C ASP A 128 1.23 0.63 -7.79
N THR A 129 1.97 -0.48 -7.62
CA THR A 129 2.52 -1.23 -8.76
C THR A 129 1.42 -1.95 -9.55
N ALA A 130 0.39 -2.45 -8.87
CA ALA A 130 -0.77 -3.04 -9.52
C ALA A 130 -1.54 -1.97 -10.30
N GLN A 131 -1.82 -0.83 -9.69
CA GLN A 131 -2.53 0.28 -10.32
C GLN A 131 -1.82 0.78 -11.59
N ASP A 132 -0.48 0.88 -11.56
CA ASP A 132 0.30 1.24 -12.76
C ASP A 132 0.11 0.26 -13.92
N ARG A 133 -0.11 -1.03 -13.62
CA ARG A 133 -0.17 -2.10 -14.63
C ARG A 133 -1.58 -2.42 -15.10
N ILE A 134 -2.55 -2.50 -14.18
CA ILE A 134 -3.92 -2.94 -14.42
C ILE A 134 -4.97 -1.84 -14.15
N GLY A 135 -4.53 -0.63 -13.81
CA GLY A 135 -5.38 0.55 -13.63
C GLY A 135 -6.26 0.48 -12.39
N ASP A 136 -7.42 1.14 -12.45
CA ASP A 136 -8.40 1.28 -11.36
C ASP A 136 -9.08 -0.04 -10.94
N ARG A 137 -8.65 -1.18 -11.49
CA ARG A 137 -9.14 -2.52 -11.11
C ARG A 137 -8.52 -3.00 -9.80
N ALA A 138 -7.34 -2.51 -9.45
CA ALA A 138 -6.69 -2.81 -8.19
C ALA A 138 -7.39 -2.04 -7.06
N LEU A 139 -7.70 -2.74 -5.97
CA LEU A 139 -8.28 -2.19 -4.74
C LEU A 139 -7.45 -2.67 -3.55
N THR A 140 -7.27 -1.81 -2.55
CA THR A 140 -6.68 -2.13 -1.26
C THR A 140 -7.67 -1.77 -0.16
N GLU A 141 -7.56 -2.41 0.99
CA GLU A 141 -8.39 -2.14 2.17
C GLU A 141 -9.92 -2.27 1.96
N ALA A 142 -10.36 -2.85 0.85
CA ALA A 142 -11.77 -3.03 0.54
C ALA A 142 -12.31 -4.32 1.20
N TYR A 143 -13.46 -4.22 1.87
CA TYR A 143 -14.18 -5.41 2.29
C TYR A 143 -14.85 -6.07 1.07
N TYR A 144 -14.59 -7.37 0.91
CA TYR A 144 -15.33 -8.24 0.01
C TYR A 144 -16.49 -8.92 0.73
N VAL A 145 -17.74 -8.57 0.37
CA VAL A 145 -18.95 -9.16 0.96
C VAL A 145 -19.44 -10.30 0.09
N PHE A 146 -19.85 -11.43 0.70
CA PHE A 146 -20.27 -12.63 -0.03
C PHE A 146 -21.56 -13.25 0.53
N VAL A 147 -22.16 -14.12 -0.28
CA VAL A 147 -23.47 -14.72 0.01
C VAL A 147 -23.43 -15.62 1.26
N PRO A 148 -24.36 -15.46 2.22
CA PRO A 148 -24.40 -16.26 3.45
C PRO A 148 -24.40 -17.78 3.23
N GLN A 149 -24.97 -18.26 2.12
CA GLN A 149 -25.00 -19.70 1.80
C GLN A 149 -23.59 -20.28 1.61
N LEU A 150 -22.64 -19.47 1.15
CA LEU A 150 -21.25 -19.89 1.00
C LEU A 150 -20.58 -20.08 2.37
N VAL A 151 -20.91 -19.21 3.32
CA VAL A 151 -20.44 -19.25 4.71
C VAL A 151 -20.86 -20.56 5.37
N GLU A 152 -22.13 -20.94 5.22
CA GLU A 152 -22.67 -22.19 5.75
C GLU A 152 -22.03 -23.41 5.09
N HIS A 153 -21.81 -23.37 3.78
CA HIS A 153 -21.19 -24.49 3.05
C HIS A 153 -19.74 -24.74 3.45
N LEU A 154 -19.00 -23.66 3.71
CA LEU A 154 -17.58 -23.70 4.10
C LEU A 154 -17.37 -23.77 5.61
N GLU A 155 -18.44 -23.76 6.40
CA GLU A 155 -18.41 -23.74 7.87
C GLU A 155 -17.55 -22.58 8.42
N LEU A 156 -17.55 -21.42 7.74
CA LEU A 156 -16.76 -20.25 8.13
C LEU A 156 -17.48 -19.47 9.22
N SER A 157 -16.97 -19.55 10.44
CA SER A 157 -17.55 -18.81 11.58
C SER A 157 -16.48 -18.14 12.42
N THR A 158 -16.83 -17.01 13.05
CA THR A 158 -16.06 -16.43 14.15
C THR A 158 -15.95 -17.44 15.30
N ARG A 159 -15.10 -17.16 16.29
CA ARG A 159 -14.96 -18.07 17.45
C ARG A 159 -16.26 -18.26 18.24
N GLN A 160 -17.21 -17.33 18.12
CA GLN A 160 -18.54 -17.42 18.73
C GLN A 160 -19.52 -18.27 17.92
N GLY A 161 -19.13 -18.72 16.72
CA GLY A 161 -20.03 -19.42 15.79
C GLY A 161 -20.84 -18.48 14.90
N SER A 162 -20.61 -17.17 14.94
CA SER A 162 -21.28 -16.23 14.04
C SER A 162 -20.74 -16.38 12.62
N PRO A 163 -21.59 -16.41 11.57
CA PRO A 163 -21.13 -16.51 10.19
C PRO A 163 -20.26 -15.31 9.80
N VAL A 164 -19.15 -15.58 9.11
CA VAL A 164 -18.30 -14.52 8.51
C VAL A 164 -18.86 -14.21 7.13
N ASP A 165 -19.43 -13.03 6.94
CA ASP A 165 -20.09 -12.61 5.68
C ASP A 165 -19.22 -11.70 4.79
N ARG A 166 -18.05 -11.32 5.29
CA ARG A 166 -17.10 -10.44 4.60
C ARG A 166 -15.65 -10.77 4.96
N VAL A 167 -14.73 -10.41 4.06
CA VAL A 167 -13.28 -10.48 4.28
C VAL A 167 -12.62 -9.21 3.81
N LYS A 168 -11.47 -8.86 4.38
CA LYS A 168 -10.63 -7.73 3.94
C LYS A 168 -9.32 -8.30 3.38
N PRO A 169 -9.20 -8.44 2.05
CA PRO A 169 -7.94 -8.85 1.43
C PRO A 169 -6.94 -7.70 1.38
N ASP A 170 -5.65 -8.03 1.41
CA ASP A 170 -4.56 -7.06 1.32
C ASP A 170 -4.48 -6.35 -0.03
N LEU A 171 -4.76 -7.06 -1.12
CA LEU A 171 -4.95 -6.52 -2.45
C LEU A 171 -5.99 -7.36 -3.20
N LEU A 172 -6.89 -6.68 -3.88
CA LEU A 172 -7.93 -7.28 -4.68
C LEU A 172 -7.88 -6.71 -6.10
N VAL A 173 -8.13 -7.54 -7.10
CA VAL A 173 -8.26 -7.11 -8.50
C VAL A 173 -9.63 -7.46 -9.04
N MET A 174 -10.42 -6.43 -9.33
CA MET A 174 -11.75 -6.57 -9.91
C MET A 174 -11.65 -6.95 -11.40
N PRO A 175 -12.71 -7.57 -11.98
CA PRO A 175 -12.82 -7.77 -13.43
C PRO A 175 -12.75 -6.47 -14.24
N THR A 176 -12.75 -6.56 -15.57
CA THR A 176 -12.59 -5.39 -16.43
C THR A 176 -13.81 -4.47 -16.44
N GLU A 177 -13.66 -3.23 -16.93
CA GLU A 177 -14.74 -2.22 -16.94
C GLU A 177 -16.01 -2.64 -17.69
N ALA A 178 -15.91 -3.56 -18.67
CA ALA A 178 -17.09 -4.11 -19.33
C ALA A 178 -18.00 -4.85 -18.32
N ASP A 179 -17.40 -5.45 -17.30
CA ASP A 179 -18.06 -6.19 -16.24
C ASP A 179 -18.43 -5.28 -15.05
N LEU A 180 -17.70 -4.17 -14.85
CA LEU A 180 -17.95 -3.19 -13.79
C LEU A 180 -18.94 -2.09 -14.15
N GLN A 181 -19.21 -1.83 -15.43
CA GLN A 181 -20.13 -0.77 -15.88
C GLN A 181 -21.59 -0.97 -15.42
N GLU A 182 -21.98 -2.19 -15.02
CA GLU A 182 -23.27 -2.44 -14.36
C GLU A 182 -23.25 -2.14 -12.84
N ALA A 183 -22.07 -2.05 -12.20
CA ALA A 183 -21.91 -2.04 -10.74
C ALA A 183 -21.26 -0.76 -10.16
N HIS A 184 -21.83 0.41 -10.47
CA HIS A 184 -21.72 1.67 -9.71
C HIS A 184 -20.33 2.33 -9.45
N ASN A 185 -20.40 3.64 -9.17
CA ASN A 185 -19.31 4.63 -9.19
C ASN A 185 -18.07 4.28 -8.33
N ARG A 186 -16.92 4.69 -8.88
CA ARG A 186 -15.54 4.49 -8.42
C ARG A 186 -15.21 5.32 -7.16
N ASP A 187 -15.50 4.75 -6.01
CA ASP A 187 -14.93 5.18 -4.73
C ASP A 187 -13.94 4.09 -4.28
N PRO A 188 -12.63 4.39 -4.19
CA PRO A 188 -11.62 3.41 -3.77
C PRO A 188 -11.83 2.92 -2.33
N ASP A 189 -12.57 3.67 -1.51
CA ASP A 189 -12.90 3.30 -0.12
C ASP A 189 -14.23 2.52 -0.05
N ARG A 190 -14.83 2.17 -1.20
CA ARG A 190 -16.12 1.48 -1.25
C ARG A 190 -15.98 0.03 -0.78
N THR A 191 -16.76 -0.32 0.24
CA THR A 191 -17.06 -1.72 0.55
C THR A 191 -17.82 -2.35 -0.60
N THR A 192 -17.35 -3.50 -1.10
CA THR A 192 -18.07 -4.21 -2.16
C THR A 192 -19.47 -4.61 -1.69
N GLN A 193 -20.40 -4.63 -2.64
CA GLN A 193 -21.76 -5.08 -2.41
C GLN A 193 -21.87 -6.57 -2.74
N LEU A 194 -22.92 -7.20 -2.21
CA LEU A 194 -23.19 -8.61 -2.44
C LEU A 194 -23.31 -8.97 -3.94
N ASP A 195 -23.75 -8.00 -4.73
CA ASP A 195 -24.01 -8.13 -6.16
C ASP A 195 -22.78 -7.79 -7.01
N ASP A 196 -21.68 -7.37 -6.38
CA ASP A 196 -20.45 -7.03 -7.08
C ASP A 196 -19.83 -8.30 -7.70
N PRO A 197 -19.19 -8.17 -8.88
CA PRO A 197 -18.58 -9.31 -9.52
C PRO A 197 -17.44 -9.89 -8.68
N VAL A 198 -17.24 -11.20 -8.81
CA VAL A 198 -16.16 -11.89 -8.10
C VAL A 198 -14.79 -11.33 -8.56
N PRO A 199 -13.87 -11.04 -7.64
CA PRO A 199 -12.52 -10.62 -8.00
C PRO A 199 -11.81 -11.65 -8.86
N GLU A 200 -11.00 -11.19 -9.82
CA GLU A 200 -10.17 -12.11 -10.61
C GLU A 200 -8.92 -12.53 -9.84
N LEU A 201 -8.38 -11.65 -8.98
CA LEU A 201 -7.20 -11.95 -8.17
C LEU A 201 -7.35 -11.42 -6.76
N VAL A 202 -6.86 -12.20 -5.80
CA VAL A 202 -6.64 -11.79 -4.41
C VAL A 202 -5.20 -12.08 -4.01
N LEU A 203 -4.56 -11.15 -3.31
CA LEU A 203 -3.23 -11.32 -2.74
C LEU A 203 -3.28 -11.03 -1.24
N GLU A 204 -2.64 -11.88 -0.44
CA GLU A 204 -2.48 -11.73 1.02
C GLU A 204 -1.00 -11.71 1.42
N VAL A 205 -0.61 -10.85 2.36
CA VAL A 205 0.72 -10.80 2.97
C VAL A 205 0.65 -11.47 4.34
N LEU A 206 1.41 -12.54 4.52
CA LEU A 206 1.34 -13.32 5.76
C LEU A 206 1.85 -12.53 6.95
N SER A 207 1.03 -12.51 8.01
CA SER A 207 1.42 -12.12 9.35
C SER A 207 1.51 -13.37 10.26
N LYS A 208 2.03 -13.21 11.48
CA LYS A 208 2.04 -14.31 12.46
C LYS A 208 0.62 -14.66 12.92
N THR A 209 -0.28 -13.70 12.90
CA THR A 209 -1.65 -13.81 13.42
C THR A 209 -2.61 -14.35 12.37
N THR A 210 -2.39 -14.09 11.08
CA THR A 210 -3.31 -14.45 9.99
C THR A 210 -2.89 -15.70 9.21
N VAL A 211 -1.65 -16.19 9.36
CA VAL A 211 -1.10 -17.24 8.50
C VAL A 211 -1.95 -18.51 8.35
N ALA A 212 -2.57 -18.98 9.44
CA ALA A 212 -3.43 -20.17 9.38
C ALA A 212 -4.70 -19.89 8.56
N ARG A 213 -5.27 -18.69 8.74
CA ARG A 213 -6.49 -18.24 8.05
C ARG A 213 -6.23 -17.97 6.57
N ASP A 214 -5.12 -17.30 6.24
CA ASP A 214 -4.76 -16.99 4.86
C ASP A 214 -4.45 -18.27 4.06
N LEU A 215 -3.69 -19.21 4.64
CA LEU A 215 -3.30 -20.44 3.93
C LEU A 215 -4.41 -21.51 3.83
N ASP A 216 -5.46 -21.44 4.65
CA ASP A 216 -6.54 -22.43 4.65
C ASP A 216 -7.92 -21.80 4.42
N ASP A 217 -8.49 -21.12 5.41
CA ASP A 217 -9.88 -20.65 5.40
C ASP A 217 -10.17 -19.67 4.26
N LYS A 218 -9.36 -18.60 4.13
CA LYS A 218 -9.52 -17.61 3.06
C LYS A 218 -9.26 -18.22 1.68
N ARG A 219 -8.27 -19.10 1.56
CA ARG A 219 -8.02 -19.81 0.31
C ARG A 219 -9.24 -20.64 -0.12
N ARG A 220 -9.84 -21.41 0.79
CA ARG A 220 -11.06 -22.19 0.49
C ARG A 220 -12.24 -21.29 0.14
N LEU A 221 -12.37 -20.16 0.84
CA LEU A 221 -13.36 -19.13 0.52
C LEU A 221 -13.19 -18.61 -0.91
N TYR A 222 -12.00 -18.15 -1.27
CA TYR A 222 -11.73 -17.60 -2.60
C TYR A 222 -11.85 -18.66 -3.71
N GLU A 223 -11.49 -19.92 -3.42
CA GLU A 223 -11.71 -21.05 -4.34
C GLU A 223 -13.20 -21.22 -4.65
N ALA A 224 -14.03 -21.24 -3.61
CA ALA A 224 -15.46 -21.45 -3.74
C ALA A 224 -16.20 -20.24 -4.31
N LEU A 225 -15.67 -19.02 -4.11
CA LEU A 225 -16.12 -17.81 -4.79
C LEU A 225 -15.83 -17.83 -6.29
N GLY A 226 -14.80 -18.55 -6.72
CA GLY A 226 -14.39 -18.59 -8.11
C GLY A 226 -13.34 -17.53 -8.47
N VAL A 227 -12.57 -17.03 -7.49
CA VAL A 227 -11.44 -16.12 -7.75
C VAL A 227 -10.41 -16.85 -8.60
N LEU A 228 -9.98 -16.24 -9.71
CA LEU A 228 -9.13 -16.92 -10.71
C LEU A 228 -7.72 -17.18 -10.18
N GLU A 229 -7.11 -16.19 -9.51
CA GLU A 229 -5.75 -16.30 -8.97
C GLU A 229 -5.70 -15.90 -7.49
N TYR A 230 -5.11 -16.75 -6.66
CA TYR A 230 -4.86 -16.47 -5.25
C TYR A 230 -3.37 -16.44 -4.97
N LEU A 231 -2.88 -15.34 -4.44
CA LEU A 231 -1.47 -15.09 -4.18
C LEU A 231 -1.25 -14.93 -2.68
N VAL A 232 -0.17 -15.50 -2.17
CA VAL A 232 0.23 -15.33 -0.77
C VAL A 232 1.72 -15.02 -0.71
N TYR A 233 2.08 -13.92 -0.06
CA TYR A 233 3.48 -13.57 0.13
C TYR A 233 3.91 -13.74 1.59
N ASP A 234 4.92 -14.60 1.81
CA ASP A 234 5.55 -14.78 3.12
C ASP A 234 6.70 -13.78 3.28
N LEU A 235 6.64 -12.93 4.31
CA LEU A 235 7.74 -12.02 4.70
C LEU A 235 8.93 -12.75 5.38
N GLY A 236 8.86 -14.07 5.46
CA GLY A 236 9.83 -14.95 6.09
C GLY A 236 9.48 -15.22 7.55
N GLY A 237 9.61 -16.48 7.96
CA GLY A 237 9.37 -16.92 9.33
C GLY A 237 7.91 -16.92 9.77
N LYS A 238 6.94 -16.70 8.86
CA LYS A 238 5.51 -16.58 9.19
C LYS A 238 4.80 -17.92 9.21
N ARG A 239 5.08 -18.79 8.24
CA ARG A 239 4.46 -20.14 8.15
C ARG A 239 5.08 -21.12 9.14
N TRP A 240 6.39 -21.04 9.29
CA TRP A 240 7.20 -21.71 10.31
C TRP A 240 8.44 -20.86 10.55
N ALA A 241 9.19 -21.10 11.63
CA ALA A 241 10.27 -20.22 12.07
C ALA A 241 11.32 -19.87 10.99
N ASP A 242 11.61 -20.83 10.10
CA ASP A 242 12.58 -20.69 9.00
C ASP A 242 11.91 -20.68 7.61
N SER A 243 10.64 -20.28 7.51
CA SER A 243 9.99 -20.21 6.20
C SER A 243 10.65 -19.13 5.32
N PRO A 244 10.93 -19.42 4.03
CA PRO A 244 11.58 -18.46 3.16
C PRO A 244 10.66 -17.28 2.85
N ARG A 245 11.27 -16.15 2.49
CA ARG A 245 10.57 -15.06 1.81
C ARG A 245 10.18 -15.53 0.42
N GLU A 246 8.91 -15.83 0.21
CA GLU A 246 8.45 -16.37 -1.07
C GLU A 246 7.03 -15.95 -1.41
N LEU A 247 6.80 -15.77 -2.72
CA LEU A 247 5.48 -15.69 -3.30
C LEU A 247 4.99 -17.10 -3.60
N LEU A 248 3.79 -17.40 -3.15
CA LEU A 248 3.01 -18.58 -3.49
C LEU A 248 1.85 -18.14 -4.38
N MET A 249 1.53 -18.94 -5.38
CA MET A 249 0.45 -18.67 -6.30
C MET A 249 -0.39 -19.93 -6.52
N TRP A 250 -1.70 -19.76 -6.49
CA TRP A 250 -2.69 -20.75 -6.88
C TRP A 250 -3.54 -20.19 -8.03
N ARG A 251 -3.94 -21.06 -8.96
CA ARG A 251 -4.87 -20.74 -10.04
C ARG A 251 -6.06 -21.68 -9.99
N LEU A 252 -7.25 -21.12 -10.20
CA LEU A 252 -8.48 -21.89 -10.24
C LEU A 252 -8.62 -22.57 -11.60
N GLU A 253 -8.62 -23.91 -11.62
CA GLU A 253 -8.86 -24.69 -12.82
C GLU A 253 -9.91 -25.77 -12.52
N GLY A 254 -11.00 -25.81 -13.29
CA GLY A 254 -12.07 -26.79 -13.05
C GLY A 254 -12.75 -26.67 -11.68
N GLY A 255 -12.73 -25.48 -11.08
CA GLY A 255 -13.35 -25.21 -9.77
C GLY A 255 -12.49 -25.61 -8.56
N VAL A 256 -11.20 -25.89 -8.76
CA VAL A 256 -10.26 -26.22 -7.68
C VAL A 256 -8.96 -25.45 -7.89
N TYR A 257 -8.33 -25.02 -6.80
CA TYR A 257 -7.04 -24.36 -6.84
C TYR A 257 -5.89 -25.34 -7.06
N HIS A 258 -5.10 -25.05 -8.09
CA HIS A 258 -3.83 -25.69 -8.35
C HIS A 258 -2.69 -24.75 -7.97
N ARG A 259 -1.74 -25.23 -7.17
CA ARG A 259 -0.52 -24.47 -6.89
C ARG A 259 0.30 -24.39 -8.18
N MET A 260 0.70 -23.19 -8.54
CA MET A 260 1.49 -22.94 -9.74
C MET A 260 2.97 -23.15 -9.48
N ASP A 261 3.68 -23.65 -10.49
CA ASP A 261 5.14 -23.68 -10.51
C ASP A 261 5.68 -22.33 -11.02
N PRO A 262 6.80 -21.84 -10.48
CA PRO A 262 7.43 -20.62 -10.97
C PRO A 262 8.11 -20.83 -12.32
N ASP A 263 8.21 -19.75 -13.11
CA ASP A 263 9.06 -19.70 -14.30
C ASP A 263 10.52 -19.54 -13.87
N LEU A 264 11.30 -20.62 -14.01
CA LEU A 264 12.69 -20.66 -13.58
C LEU A 264 13.63 -19.80 -14.45
N ASP A 265 13.25 -19.48 -15.69
CA ASP A 265 14.08 -18.67 -16.59
C ASP A 265 14.01 -17.18 -16.22
N LEU A 266 12.89 -16.76 -15.65
CA LEU A 266 12.67 -15.38 -15.16
C LEU A 266 12.88 -15.22 -13.64
N SER A 267 12.97 -16.34 -12.92
CA SER A 267 13.20 -16.35 -11.47
C SER A 267 14.65 -16.02 -11.10
N GLN A 268 14.83 -15.52 -9.88
CA GLN A 268 16.13 -15.37 -9.22
C GLN A 268 16.13 -16.18 -7.91
N PRO A 269 17.30 -16.52 -7.32
CA PRO A 269 17.38 -17.42 -6.16
C PRO A 269 16.45 -17.10 -4.98
N ASN A 270 16.08 -15.83 -4.79
CA ASN A 270 15.16 -15.39 -3.74
C ASN A 270 13.94 -14.63 -4.28
N ALA A 271 13.68 -14.68 -5.58
CA ALA A 271 12.58 -13.95 -6.22
C ALA A 271 11.98 -14.83 -7.32
N LEU A 272 11.06 -15.70 -6.93
CA LEU A 272 10.34 -16.58 -7.85
C LEU A 272 9.36 -15.75 -8.70
N ALA A 273 9.40 -15.96 -10.01
CA ALA A 273 8.52 -15.33 -10.97
C ALA A 273 7.38 -16.28 -11.35
N TYR A 274 6.15 -15.76 -11.41
CA TYR A 274 4.99 -16.54 -11.82
C TYR A 274 4.25 -15.84 -12.94
N ARG A 275 3.75 -16.61 -13.92
CA ARG A 275 2.87 -16.09 -14.96
C ARG A 275 1.49 -15.83 -14.36
N SER A 276 1.05 -14.58 -14.33
CA SER A 276 -0.32 -14.18 -13.97
C SER A 276 -1.16 -13.94 -15.22
N GLU A 277 -2.34 -14.54 -15.25
CA GLU A 277 -3.35 -14.30 -16.28
C GLU A 277 -4.03 -12.95 -16.09
N VAL A 278 -4.26 -12.55 -14.82
CA VAL A 278 -4.91 -11.28 -14.47
C VAL A 278 -4.03 -10.08 -14.81
N PHE A 279 -2.73 -10.15 -14.52
CA PHE A 279 -1.76 -9.12 -14.95
C PHE A 279 -1.36 -9.24 -16.43
N GLY A 280 -1.72 -10.35 -17.10
CA GLY A 280 -1.32 -10.66 -18.47
C GLY A 280 0.21 -10.79 -18.67
N THR A 281 0.99 -10.92 -17.60
CA THR A 281 2.45 -10.98 -17.62
C THR A 281 3.01 -11.76 -16.43
N HIS A 282 4.34 -11.83 -16.28
CA HIS A 282 4.96 -12.39 -15.10
C HIS A 282 5.01 -11.37 -13.96
N ILE A 283 4.82 -11.85 -12.74
CA ILE A 283 4.89 -11.08 -11.51
C ILE A 283 5.84 -11.74 -10.53
N ARG A 284 6.40 -10.97 -9.60
CA ARG A 284 7.23 -11.49 -8.51
C ARG A 284 7.27 -10.52 -7.33
N PHE A 285 7.75 -11.04 -6.20
CA PHE A 285 8.37 -10.20 -5.17
C PHE A 285 9.88 -10.31 -5.25
N LEU A 286 10.55 -9.16 -5.25
CA LEU A 286 11.99 -9.06 -5.14
C LEU A 286 12.34 -8.62 -3.71
N PRO A 287 12.85 -9.52 -2.86
CA PRO A 287 13.35 -9.14 -1.54
C PRO A 287 14.47 -8.13 -1.63
N ASP A 288 14.53 -7.20 -0.68
CA ASP A 288 15.67 -6.30 -0.57
C ASP A 288 16.80 -7.00 0.20
N SER A 289 17.91 -7.29 -0.47
CA SER A 289 19.06 -7.96 0.15
C SER A 289 19.66 -7.19 1.33
N ARG A 290 19.41 -5.88 1.43
CA ARG A 290 19.84 -5.05 2.57
C ARG A 290 19.07 -5.40 3.84
N GLU A 291 17.84 -5.93 3.73
CA GLU A 291 17.04 -6.34 4.90
C GLU A 291 17.79 -7.35 5.78
N ASP A 292 18.60 -8.22 5.17
CA ASP A 292 19.39 -9.23 5.87
C ASP A 292 20.75 -8.74 6.37
N ALA A 293 21.18 -7.54 5.97
CA ALA A 293 22.41 -6.98 6.47
C ALA A 293 22.27 -6.61 7.96
N GLU A 294 23.32 -6.89 8.73
CA GLU A 294 23.41 -6.64 10.18
C GLU A 294 22.97 -5.22 10.57
N GLU A 295 23.30 -4.23 9.73
CA GLU A 295 22.90 -2.83 9.88
C GLU A 295 21.38 -2.66 9.94
N PHE A 296 20.63 -3.27 9.02
CA PHE A 296 19.18 -3.12 8.93
C PHE A 296 18.44 -4.04 9.88
N ARG A 297 19.00 -5.20 10.24
CA ARG A 297 18.44 -6.07 11.28
C ARG A 297 18.31 -5.38 12.64
N ARG A 298 19.19 -4.42 12.93
CA ARG A 298 19.17 -3.61 14.16
C ARG A 298 18.12 -2.50 14.12
N LEU A 299 17.62 -2.14 12.93
CA LEU A 299 16.57 -1.16 12.81
C LEU A 299 15.23 -1.78 13.24
N PRO A 300 14.31 -0.97 13.79
CA PRO A 300 12.90 -1.32 13.92
C PRO A 300 12.35 -1.86 12.59
N ALA A 301 11.44 -2.83 12.65
CA ALA A 301 10.90 -3.51 11.47
C ALA A 301 10.37 -2.50 10.43
N GLU A 302 9.72 -1.42 10.89
CA GLU A 302 9.18 -0.36 10.04
C GLU A 302 10.25 0.45 9.29
N ARG A 303 11.53 0.37 9.67
CA ARG A 303 12.63 1.08 8.97
C ARG A 303 13.45 0.16 8.08
N ARG A 304 13.12 -1.12 8.05
CA ARG A 304 13.82 -2.08 7.20
C ARG A 304 13.38 -1.89 5.74
N PRO A 305 14.31 -2.09 4.78
CA PRO A 305 13.98 -2.12 3.37
C PRO A 305 12.89 -3.16 3.10
N GLN A 306 11.93 -2.82 2.26
CA GLN A 306 10.79 -3.67 1.95
C GLN A 306 11.03 -4.42 0.65
N PRO A 307 10.45 -5.62 0.50
CA PRO A 307 10.40 -6.28 -0.80
C PRO A 307 9.62 -5.43 -1.80
N ARG A 308 9.93 -5.59 -3.09
CA ARG A 308 9.25 -4.91 -4.20
C ARG A 308 8.37 -5.87 -4.95
N PHE A 309 7.08 -5.57 -5.07
CA PHE A 309 6.20 -6.23 -6.02
C PHE A 309 6.53 -5.72 -7.42
N GLN A 310 6.71 -6.61 -8.39
CA GLN A 310 7.15 -6.24 -9.73
C GLN A 310 6.38 -7.02 -10.80
N TRP A 311 6.22 -6.42 -11.98
CA TRP A 311 5.72 -7.08 -13.18
C TRP A 311 6.74 -7.02 -14.32
N TRP A 312 6.70 -7.99 -15.23
CA TRP A 312 7.65 -8.10 -16.34
C TRP A 312 7.13 -7.40 -17.60
N ASP A 313 7.92 -6.50 -18.18
CA ASP A 313 7.71 -6.01 -19.54
C ASP A 313 8.57 -6.81 -20.52
N ALA A 314 7.91 -7.61 -21.35
CA ALA A 314 8.59 -8.39 -22.38
C ALA A 314 9.17 -7.54 -23.52
N THR A 315 8.60 -6.35 -23.76
CA THR A 315 9.07 -5.41 -24.81
C THR A 315 10.40 -4.80 -24.42
N GLU A 316 10.51 -4.36 -23.17
CA GLU A 316 11.72 -3.74 -22.63
C GLU A 316 12.67 -4.78 -22.02
N SER A 317 12.21 -6.03 -21.88
CA SER A 317 12.92 -7.11 -21.19
C SER A 317 13.40 -6.68 -19.80
N ARG A 318 12.52 -6.01 -19.05
CA ARG A 318 12.82 -5.54 -17.69
C ARG A 318 11.64 -5.73 -16.73
N TRP A 319 11.97 -5.70 -15.44
CA TRP A 319 11.00 -5.71 -14.35
C TRP A 319 10.65 -4.27 -13.96
N HIS A 320 9.36 -4.00 -13.82
CA HIS A 320 8.82 -2.71 -13.44
C HIS A 320 8.22 -2.75 -12.04
N ASP A 321 8.39 -1.64 -11.34
CA ASP A 321 7.73 -1.27 -10.10
C ASP A 321 7.76 0.25 -9.98
N ARG A 322 6.82 0.82 -9.20
CA ARG A 322 6.68 2.27 -9.01
C ARG A 322 8.01 2.94 -8.66
N GLU A 323 8.77 2.34 -7.74
CA GLU A 323 10.00 2.92 -7.22
C GLU A 323 11.09 2.93 -8.29
N SER A 324 11.31 1.80 -8.99
CA SER A 324 12.30 1.70 -10.07
C SER A 324 11.97 2.64 -11.23
N ASP A 325 10.69 2.73 -11.64
CA ASP A 325 10.27 3.59 -12.75
C ASP A 325 10.38 5.08 -12.39
N GLU A 326 10.11 5.46 -11.14
CA GLU A 326 10.32 6.81 -10.64
C GLU A 326 11.80 7.20 -10.65
N TRP A 327 12.69 6.31 -10.21
CA TRP A 327 14.13 6.53 -10.27
C TRP A 327 14.62 6.69 -11.71
N ASP A 328 14.13 5.86 -12.64
CA ASP A 328 14.47 5.96 -14.06
C ASP A 328 13.98 7.29 -14.66
N ARG A 329 12.78 7.75 -14.28
CA ARG A 329 12.25 9.06 -14.65
C ARG A 329 13.12 10.21 -14.16
N ILE A 330 13.46 10.24 -12.86
CA ILE A 330 14.33 11.28 -12.27
C ILE A 330 15.71 11.27 -12.94
N ALA A 331 16.27 10.08 -13.19
CA ALA A 331 17.55 9.94 -13.86
C ALA A 331 17.49 10.40 -15.33
N GLN A 332 16.37 10.20 -16.02
CA GLN A 332 16.15 10.69 -17.38
C GLN A 332 15.99 12.21 -17.41
N GLU A 333 15.21 12.78 -16.50
CA GLU A 333 15.04 14.24 -16.36
C GLU A 333 16.38 14.92 -16.05
N THR A 334 17.17 14.34 -15.13
CA THR A 334 18.51 14.83 -14.81
C THR A 334 19.43 14.81 -16.04
N ARG A 335 19.48 13.68 -16.77
CA ARG A 335 20.25 13.57 -18.02
C ARG A 335 19.77 14.53 -19.09
N GLN A 336 18.46 14.79 -19.18
CA GLN A 336 17.90 15.76 -20.13
C GLN A 336 18.30 17.19 -19.76
N ALA A 337 18.24 17.55 -18.48
CA ALA A 337 18.70 18.85 -17.99
C ALA A 337 20.19 19.08 -18.28
N GLU A 338 21.05 18.09 -17.99
CA GLU A 338 22.48 18.15 -18.29
C GLU A 338 22.75 18.30 -19.79
N ARG A 339 21.99 17.61 -20.64
CA ARG A 339 22.08 17.75 -22.10
C ARG A 339 21.67 19.15 -22.56
N ILE A 340 20.61 19.72 -21.99
CA ILE A 340 20.19 21.10 -22.27
C ILE A 340 21.29 22.07 -21.87
N ASP A 341 21.84 21.94 -20.66
CA ASP A 341 22.91 22.81 -20.17
C ASP A 341 24.15 22.74 -21.06
N GLN A 342 24.55 21.55 -21.50
CA GLN A 342 25.67 21.37 -22.42
C GLN A 342 25.38 21.99 -23.80
N ALA A 343 24.17 21.85 -24.32
CA ALA A 343 23.77 22.46 -25.58
C ALA A 343 23.72 23.99 -25.50
N VAL A 344 23.22 24.54 -24.39
CA VAL A 344 23.21 25.99 -24.11
C VAL A 344 24.64 26.52 -23.97
N ALA A 345 25.51 25.83 -23.23
CA ALA A 345 26.92 26.20 -23.11
C ALA A 345 27.59 26.24 -24.49
N THR A 346 27.34 25.23 -25.33
CA THR A 346 27.82 25.17 -26.72
C THR A 346 27.26 26.33 -27.55
N LEU A 347 25.96 26.61 -27.44
CA LEU A 347 25.30 27.71 -28.15
C LEU A 347 25.93 29.06 -27.78
N ARG A 348 26.15 29.32 -26.49
CA ARG A 348 26.81 30.54 -26.02
C ARG A 348 28.26 30.62 -26.48
N GLU A 349 29.03 29.54 -26.34
CA GLU A 349 30.43 29.49 -26.79
C GLU A 349 30.57 29.85 -28.28
N PHE A 350 29.70 29.33 -29.15
CA PHE A 350 29.82 29.55 -30.59
C PHE A 350 29.12 30.80 -31.10
N LEU A 351 28.04 31.26 -30.46
CA LEU A 351 27.16 32.31 -31.01
C LEU A 351 27.23 33.65 -30.26
N ASP A 352 27.94 33.77 -29.14
CA ASP A 352 28.00 35.01 -28.33
C ASP A 352 28.55 36.23 -29.08
N MET A 353 29.43 36.04 -30.06
CA MET A 353 29.91 37.15 -30.89
C MET A 353 28.94 37.56 -32.01
N MET A 354 27.91 36.75 -32.30
CA MET A 354 27.01 36.96 -33.45
C MET A 354 25.59 37.33 -33.04
N LEU A 355 25.12 36.82 -31.90
CA LEU A 355 23.77 37.07 -31.38
C LEU A 355 23.86 37.88 -30.09
N SER A 356 22.88 38.75 -29.85
CA SER A 356 22.84 39.51 -28.60
C SER A 356 22.52 38.58 -27.42
N PRO A 357 22.97 38.92 -26.18
CA PRO A 357 22.66 38.12 -25.00
C PRO A 357 21.15 37.85 -24.82
N ALA A 358 20.31 38.83 -25.08
CA ALA A 358 18.85 38.69 -25.00
C ALA A 358 18.28 37.63 -25.97
N VAL A 359 18.88 37.45 -27.15
CA VAL A 359 18.50 36.41 -28.09
C VAL A 359 18.93 35.04 -27.60
N LEU A 360 20.15 34.92 -27.07
CA LEU A 360 20.64 33.66 -26.50
C LEU A 360 19.80 33.22 -25.29
N ASP A 361 19.41 34.17 -24.44
CA ASP A 361 18.52 33.92 -23.29
C ASP A 361 17.12 33.45 -23.72
N LEU A 362 16.58 34.01 -24.82
CA LEU A 362 15.31 33.57 -25.41
C LEU A 362 15.40 32.14 -25.95
N ILE A 363 16.48 31.81 -26.67
CA ILE A 363 16.70 30.46 -27.20
C ILE A 363 16.86 29.46 -26.05
N GLU A 364 17.65 29.80 -25.02
CA GLU A 364 17.81 28.97 -23.82
C GLU A 364 16.45 28.73 -23.14
N THR A 365 15.67 29.78 -22.92
CA THR A 365 14.35 29.67 -22.28
C THR A 365 13.43 28.76 -23.07
N THR A 366 13.46 28.88 -24.40
CA THR A 366 12.68 28.04 -25.32
C THR A 366 13.12 26.58 -25.24
N TRP A 367 14.41 26.29 -25.28
CA TRP A 367 14.93 24.92 -25.19
C TRP A 367 14.68 24.27 -23.82
N ARG A 368 14.67 25.05 -22.75
CA ARG A 368 14.31 24.55 -21.41
C ARG A 368 12.82 24.24 -21.29
N ARG A 369 11.96 25.04 -21.93
CA ARG A 369 10.51 24.84 -21.93
C ARG A 369 10.07 23.69 -22.83
N ASP A 370 10.57 23.65 -24.06
CA ASP A 370 10.06 22.79 -25.13
C ASP A 370 10.96 21.55 -25.38
N GLY A 371 12.15 21.53 -24.78
CA GLY A 371 13.17 20.50 -25.02
C GLY A 371 14.14 20.85 -26.15
N LEU A 372 15.21 20.07 -26.26
CA LEU A 372 16.22 20.28 -27.31
C LEU A 372 15.71 19.82 -28.68
N PRO A 373 15.92 20.63 -29.74
CA PRO A 373 15.76 20.14 -31.10
C PRO A 373 16.64 18.90 -31.35
N PRO A 374 16.15 17.87 -32.06
CA PRO A 374 16.90 16.63 -32.33
C PRO A 374 18.27 16.87 -33.00
N ASN A 375 18.42 17.99 -33.71
CA ASN A 375 19.61 18.37 -34.47
C ASN A 375 20.26 19.68 -33.97
N HIS A 376 20.08 20.06 -32.70
CA HIS A 376 20.55 21.33 -32.13
C HIS A 376 22.02 21.67 -32.47
N LEU A 377 22.96 20.72 -32.37
CA LEU A 377 24.37 20.98 -32.74
C LEU A 377 24.56 21.31 -34.22
N ARG A 378 23.77 20.69 -35.11
CA ARG A 378 23.79 21.00 -36.55
C ARG A 378 23.17 22.36 -36.81
N GLN A 379 22.11 22.73 -36.09
CA GLN A 379 21.47 24.04 -36.19
C GLN A 379 22.40 25.16 -35.71
N ILE A 380 23.10 24.99 -34.57
CA ILE A 380 24.14 25.93 -34.09
C ILE A 380 25.20 26.15 -35.19
N LYS A 381 25.68 25.08 -35.81
CA LYS A 381 26.65 25.16 -36.94
C LYS A 381 26.08 25.80 -38.19
N ALA A 382 24.77 25.68 -38.43
CA ALA A 382 24.11 26.35 -39.56
C ALA A 382 24.00 27.87 -39.30
N VAL A 383 23.68 28.28 -38.06
CA VAL A 383 23.64 29.70 -37.68
C VAL A 383 25.00 30.37 -37.86
N LEU A 384 26.11 29.68 -37.53
CA LEU A 384 27.47 30.14 -37.81
C LEU A 384 27.71 30.48 -39.29
N ARG A 385 27.01 29.82 -40.22
CA ARG A 385 27.13 30.06 -41.66
C ARG A 385 26.14 31.10 -42.16
N MET A 386 24.98 31.19 -41.53
CA MET A 386 23.87 32.06 -41.94
C MET A 386 23.27 32.78 -40.71
N PRO A 387 23.97 33.75 -40.10
CA PRO A 387 23.55 34.35 -38.84
C PRO A 387 22.18 35.03 -38.90
N SER A 388 21.79 35.56 -40.07
CA SER A 388 20.48 36.19 -40.27
C SER A 388 19.30 35.21 -40.21
N GLU A 389 19.55 33.90 -40.35
CA GLU A 389 18.54 32.84 -40.32
C GLU A 389 18.44 32.14 -38.95
N TRP A 390 19.04 32.73 -37.89
CA TRP A 390 19.12 32.06 -36.59
C TRP A 390 17.74 31.66 -36.02
N ARG A 391 16.70 32.49 -36.23
CA ARG A 391 15.36 32.25 -35.71
C ARG A 391 14.72 30.99 -36.34
N SER A 392 14.71 30.90 -37.67
CA SER A 392 14.16 29.72 -38.36
C SER A 392 14.96 28.44 -38.08
N LEU A 393 16.26 28.57 -37.80
CA LEU A 393 17.13 27.44 -37.51
C LEU A 393 17.04 26.93 -36.07
N LEU A 394 16.88 27.81 -35.08
CA LEU A 394 16.93 27.45 -33.65
C LEU A 394 15.56 27.47 -32.97
N MET A 395 14.55 28.10 -33.59
CA MET A 395 13.18 28.26 -33.08
C MET A 395 12.15 28.09 -34.21
N PRO A 396 12.11 26.92 -34.89
CA PRO A 396 11.27 26.73 -36.08
C PRO A 396 9.75 26.83 -35.81
N ASP A 397 9.33 26.67 -34.56
CA ASP A 397 7.91 26.68 -34.15
C ASP A 397 7.43 28.05 -33.67
N GLU A 398 8.34 29.03 -33.48
CA GLU A 398 7.90 30.41 -33.26
C GLU A 398 7.46 31.00 -34.61
N PRO A 399 6.19 31.47 -34.73
CA PRO A 399 5.76 32.14 -35.95
C PRO A 399 6.69 33.34 -36.19
N ASP A 400 7.21 33.47 -37.40
CA ASP A 400 7.96 34.66 -37.81
C ASP A 400 7.07 35.87 -37.53
N ASP A 401 7.42 36.61 -36.48
CA ASP A 401 6.74 37.83 -36.09
C ASP A 401 7.10 38.90 -37.13
N ALA A 402 6.53 38.76 -38.33
CA ALA A 402 6.74 39.59 -39.50
C ALA A 402 6.15 41.00 -39.32
N GLY A 403 5.84 41.38 -38.08
CA GLY A 403 5.06 42.55 -37.73
C GLY A 403 5.75 43.57 -36.84
N SER A 404 7.08 43.56 -36.65
CA SER A 404 7.75 44.70 -35.99
C SER A 404 7.85 45.90 -36.96
N PRO A 405 7.00 46.95 -36.80
CA PRO A 405 6.94 48.07 -37.71
C PRO A 405 7.88 49.16 -37.18
N ASN A 406 9.18 49.05 -37.45
CA ASN A 406 10.14 50.08 -37.02
C ASN A 406 11.18 50.48 -38.07
N HIS A 407 10.80 50.38 -39.36
CA HIS A 407 11.43 51.20 -40.39
C HIS A 407 10.62 52.47 -40.60
N THR A 408 10.87 53.47 -39.75
CA THR A 408 10.58 54.87 -40.08
C THR A 408 11.44 55.24 -41.30
N PRO A 409 10.85 55.57 -42.46
CA PRO A 409 11.62 56.03 -43.59
C PRO A 409 12.21 57.41 -43.26
N ALA A 410 13.52 57.56 -43.44
CA ALA A 410 14.20 58.85 -43.33
C ALA A 410 13.58 59.82 -44.35
N ALA A 411 13.03 60.92 -43.85
CA ALA A 411 12.56 62.03 -44.68
C ALA A 411 13.77 62.65 -45.43
N GLY A 412 13.73 62.61 -46.76
CA GLY A 412 14.70 63.29 -47.62
C GLY A 412 14.53 64.82 -47.58
N PRO A 413 15.61 65.59 -47.81
CA PRO A 413 15.56 67.04 -47.75
C PRO A 413 14.95 67.62 -49.02
N THR A 414 14.00 68.54 -48.86
CA THR A 414 13.49 69.46 -49.90
C THR A 414 14.33 70.72 -49.99
#